data_AF-N1V3L5-F1
#
_entry.id   AF-N1V3L5-F1
#
_cell.length_a   1.000
_cell.length_b   1.000
_cell.length_c   1.000
_cell.angle_alpha   90.00
_cell.angle_beta   90.00
_cell.angle_gamma   90.00
#
_symmetry.space_group_name_H-M   'P 1'
#
loop_
_entity.id
_entity.type
_entity.pdbx_description
1 polymer ?
#
loop_
_entity_poly.entity_id
_entity_poly.type
_entity_poly.pdbx_seq_one_letter_code
_entity_poly.pdbx_strand_id
1 'polypeptide(L)'
;MRAPVVLLHGWACPASYWNPVAARLRAAGREVLNLDLPGYGKPVDRDFEWTVENVAAAFALELSVRSPIHWVGHSLGGSIAATIAARYPRTTASLTLVGMVPVAPSAAAEEKLRRLFGGPEPAEDEAADEMLAAWFRGGEEPQGEDREKFLAPFRLPPAVVRQSMEAGITGAAPDVPDLITAPTLVVTGTRDGTRTPEIVREFLDDHPGWSHELVTDAGHMVHWERPDVCADAVLQHVERAEGRRPRQLEAAE
;
A
#
# COMPACT_ATOMS: atom_id res chain seq x y z
N MET A 1 -22.82 2.78 -11.89
CA MET A 1 -22.20 1.88 -10.88
C MET A 1 -21.27 2.72 -10.02
N ARG A 2 -21.05 2.37 -8.74
CA ARG A 2 -20.09 3.09 -7.87
C ARG A 2 -18.68 2.80 -8.36
N ALA A 3 -17.76 3.75 -8.21
CA ALA A 3 -16.34 3.54 -8.53
C ALA A 3 -15.78 2.38 -7.69
N PRO A 4 -15.04 1.42 -8.27
CA PRO A 4 -14.46 0.32 -7.49
C PRO A 4 -13.35 0.85 -6.59
N VAL A 5 -13.08 0.11 -5.52
CA VAL A 5 -11.88 0.28 -4.69
C VAL A 5 -10.85 -0.75 -5.11
N VAL A 6 -9.65 -0.31 -5.49
CA VAL A 6 -8.55 -1.20 -5.86
C VAL A 6 -7.49 -1.14 -4.77
N LEU A 7 -7.13 -2.31 -4.25
CA LEU A 7 -6.16 -2.48 -3.17
C LEU A 7 -4.85 -3.04 -3.75
N LEU A 8 -3.76 -2.29 -3.60
CA LEU A 8 -2.42 -2.66 -4.06
C LEU A 8 -1.54 -3.00 -2.87
N HIS A 9 -0.90 -4.18 -2.92
CA HIS A 9 -0.07 -4.65 -1.83
C HIS A 9 1.34 -4.02 -1.80
N GLY A 10 2.04 -4.17 -0.68
CA GLY A 10 3.41 -3.72 -0.49
C GLY A 10 4.44 -4.68 -1.06
N TRP A 11 5.71 -4.34 -0.90
CA TRP A 11 6.81 -5.22 -1.32
C TRP A 11 6.78 -6.56 -0.57
N ALA A 12 7.16 -7.64 -1.25
CA ALA A 12 7.26 -8.99 -0.68
C ALA A 12 6.01 -9.45 0.10
N CYS A 13 4.83 -9.15 -0.42
CA CYS A 13 3.56 -9.46 0.23
C CYS A 13 2.53 -10.02 -0.78
N PRO A 14 1.51 -10.77 -0.32
CA PRO A 14 0.41 -11.19 -1.20
C PRO A 14 -0.74 -10.17 -1.20
N ALA A 15 -1.54 -10.12 -2.27
CA ALA A 15 -2.78 -9.33 -2.28
C ALA A 15 -3.80 -9.79 -1.22
N SER A 16 -3.71 -11.05 -0.78
CA SER A 16 -4.62 -11.63 0.20
C SER A 16 -4.49 -11.02 1.60
N TYR A 17 -3.40 -10.33 1.93
CA TYR A 17 -3.34 -9.67 3.24
C TYR A 17 -4.42 -8.59 3.38
N TRP A 18 -4.94 -8.07 2.25
CA TRP A 18 -5.97 -7.04 2.27
C TRP A 18 -7.34 -7.63 2.62
N ASN A 19 -7.48 -8.95 2.72
CA ASN A 19 -8.76 -9.62 2.94
C ASN A 19 -9.55 -9.09 4.16
N PRO A 20 -8.94 -8.81 5.33
CA PRO A 20 -9.66 -8.27 6.48
C PRO A 20 -10.32 -6.90 6.21
N VAL A 21 -9.64 -6.02 5.47
CA VAL A 21 -10.19 -4.72 5.03
C VAL A 21 -11.19 -4.91 3.90
N ALA A 22 -10.84 -5.69 2.89
CA ALA A 22 -11.68 -5.93 1.72
C ALA A 22 -13.03 -6.57 2.09
N ALA A 23 -13.06 -7.46 3.08
CA ALA A 23 -14.31 -8.04 3.60
C ALA A 23 -15.25 -6.96 4.17
N ARG A 24 -14.72 -6.00 4.94
CA ARG A 24 -15.48 -4.88 5.51
C ARG A 24 -15.98 -3.92 4.44
N LEU A 25 -15.11 -3.57 3.48
CA LEU A 25 -15.49 -2.73 2.34
C LEU A 25 -16.61 -3.38 1.51
N ARG A 26 -16.53 -4.69 1.24
CA ARG A 26 -17.56 -5.45 0.52
C ARG A 26 -18.86 -5.52 1.31
N ALA A 27 -18.80 -5.74 2.63
CA ALA A 27 -19.98 -5.71 3.50
C ALA A 27 -20.69 -4.34 3.48
N ALA A 28 -19.95 -3.24 3.29
CA ALA A 28 -20.51 -1.90 3.09
C ALA A 28 -21.09 -1.64 1.68
N GLY A 29 -21.06 -2.65 0.79
CA GLY A 29 -21.57 -2.61 -0.57
C GLY A 29 -20.61 -1.98 -1.58
N ARG A 30 -19.30 -1.97 -1.30
CA ARG A 30 -18.27 -1.57 -2.28
C ARG A 30 -17.91 -2.74 -3.18
N GLU A 31 -17.68 -2.44 -4.45
CA GLU A 31 -16.91 -3.31 -5.31
C GLU A 31 -15.43 -3.15 -4.96
N VAL A 32 -14.73 -4.26 -4.69
CA VAL A 32 -13.33 -4.24 -4.22
C VAL A 32 -12.50 -5.26 -4.99
N LEU A 33 -11.39 -4.81 -5.54
CA LEU A 33 -10.40 -5.62 -6.25
C LEU A 33 -9.09 -5.61 -5.47
N ASN A 34 -8.63 -6.78 -5.04
CA ASN A 34 -7.30 -6.96 -4.46
C ASN A 34 -6.42 -7.50 -5.59
N LEU A 35 -5.38 -6.76 -5.98
CA LEU A 35 -4.55 -7.14 -7.12
C LEU A 35 -3.15 -7.50 -6.64
N ASP A 36 -2.64 -8.62 -7.14
CA ASP A 36 -1.23 -8.95 -7.00
C ASP A 36 -0.41 -8.08 -7.94
N LEU A 37 0.68 -7.53 -7.42
CA LEU A 37 1.69 -6.83 -8.20
C LEU A 37 2.35 -7.81 -9.19
N PRO A 38 2.90 -7.31 -10.31
CA PRO A 38 3.57 -8.14 -11.30
C PRO A 38 4.63 -9.05 -10.66
N GLY A 39 4.49 -10.36 -10.88
CA GLY A 39 5.41 -11.39 -10.39
C GLY A 39 4.97 -12.08 -9.10
N TYR A 40 3.96 -11.55 -8.38
CA TYR A 40 3.52 -12.09 -7.09
C TYR A 40 2.35 -13.08 -7.21
N GLY A 41 1.35 -12.77 -8.02
CA GLY A 41 0.21 -13.68 -8.29
C GLY A 41 0.28 -14.37 -9.64
N LYS A 42 0.95 -13.75 -10.61
CA LYS A 42 1.18 -14.29 -11.95
C LYS A 42 2.63 -14.06 -12.35
N PRO A 43 3.23 -14.97 -13.14
CA PRO A 43 4.54 -14.74 -13.72
C PRO A 43 4.56 -13.45 -14.55
N VAL A 44 5.71 -12.80 -14.57
CA VAL A 44 5.99 -11.66 -15.44
C VAL A 44 6.95 -12.06 -16.53
N ASP A 45 6.87 -11.36 -17.67
CA ASP A 45 7.82 -11.52 -18.75
C ASP A 45 9.24 -11.17 -18.28
N ARG A 46 10.23 -11.87 -18.84
CA ARG A 46 11.64 -11.75 -18.41
C ARG A 46 12.23 -10.36 -18.68
N ASP A 47 11.66 -9.64 -19.64
CA ASP A 47 12.03 -8.29 -20.05
C ASP A 47 11.13 -7.22 -19.41
N PHE A 48 10.21 -7.60 -18.51
CA PHE A 48 9.46 -6.62 -17.73
C PHE A 48 10.40 -5.84 -16.82
N GLU A 49 10.55 -4.55 -17.10
CA GLU A 49 11.31 -3.64 -16.27
C GLU A 49 10.44 -3.21 -15.07
N TRP A 50 10.73 -3.78 -13.91
CA TRP A 50 10.01 -3.46 -12.68
C TRP A 50 10.41 -2.07 -12.17
N THR A 51 9.60 -1.07 -12.49
CA THR A 51 9.62 0.27 -11.85
C THR A 51 8.22 0.64 -11.35
N VAL A 52 8.15 1.61 -10.43
CA VAL A 52 6.86 2.14 -9.94
C VAL A 52 6.04 2.67 -11.12
N GLU A 53 6.68 3.36 -12.07
CA GLU A 53 6.06 3.95 -13.26
C GLU A 53 5.50 2.89 -14.21
N ASN A 54 6.26 1.83 -14.50
CA ASN A 54 5.83 0.78 -15.42
C ASN A 54 4.66 -0.02 -14.83
N VAL A 55 4.71 -0.32 -13.54
CA VAL A 55 3.60 -1.01 -12.84
C VAL A 55 2.36 -0.11 -12.76
N ALA A 56 2.54 1.18 -12.47
CA ALA A 56 1.45 2.15 -12.48
C ALA A 56 0.77 2.24 -13.85
N ALA A 57 1.54 2.33 -14.93
CA ALA A 57 1.03 2.38 -16.30
C ALA A 57 0.28 1.09 -16.67
N ALA A 58 0.80 -0.08 -16.28
CA ALA A 58 0.16 -1.37 -16.53
C ALA A 58 -1.23 -1.44 -15.88
N PHE A 59 -1.34 -1.12 -14.59
CA PHE A 59 -2.63 -1.13 -13.90
C PHE A 59 -3.60 -0.06 -14.39
N ALA A 60 -3.11 1.15 -14.70
CA ALA A 60 -3.94 2.21 -15.25
C ALA A 60 -4.55 1.82 -16.60
N LEU A 61 -3.78 1.13 -17.45
CA LEU A 61 -4.25 0.60 -18.73
C LEU A 61 -5.26 -0.55 -18.53
N GLU A 62 -4.89 -1.56 -17.73
CA GLU A 62 -5.70 -2.75 -17.47
C GLU A 62 -7.09 -2.38 -16.91
N LEU A 63 -7.14 -1.41 -15.99
CA LEU A 63 -8.38 -1.02 -15.31
C LEU A 63 -9.05 0.23 -15.91
N SER A 64 -8.58 0.73 -17.05
CA SER A 64 -9.12 1.95 -17.71
C SER A 64 -10.64 1.93 -17.89
N VAL A 65 -11.22 0.79 -18.27
CA VAL A 65 -12.68 0.62 -18.47
C VAL A 65 -13.50 0.59 -17.17
N ARG A 66 -12.83 0.51 -16.03
CA ARG A 66 -13.43 0.50 -14.69
C ARG A 66 -13.38 1.88 -14.01
N SER A 67 -12.80 2.86 -14.70
CA SER A 67 -12.60 4.21 -14.18
C SER A 67 -13.92 5.00 -13.98
N PRO A 68 -13.96 5.96 -13.04
CA PRO A 68 -12.87 6.33 -12.11
C PRO A 68 -12.70 5.32 -10.97
N ILE A 69 -11.49 5.24 -10.37
CA ILE A 69 -11.10 4.24 -9.36
C ILE A 69 -10.67 4.92 -8.05
N HIS A 70 -11.06 4.34 -6.92
CA HIS A 70 -10.46 4.66 -5.62
C HIS A 70 -9.24 3.77 -5.40
N TRP A 71 -8.04 4.35 -5.47
CA TRP A 71 -6.79 3.61 -5.28
C TRP A 71 -6.40 3.60 -3.81
N VAL A 72 -6.17 2.42 -3.27
CA VAL A 72 -5.64 2.23 -1.92
C VAL A 72 -4.35 1.41 -2.05
N GLY A 73 -3.24 2.00 -1.66
CA GLY A 73 -1.94 1.36 -1.77
C GLY A 73 -1.22 1.33 -0.43
N HIS A 74 -0.62 0.19 -0.10
CA HIS A 74 0.24 0.07 1.08
C HIS A 74 1.71 0.03 0.67
N SER A 75 2.57 0.81 1.34
CA SER A 75 4.02 0.82 1.12
C SER A 75 4.37 0.97 -0.37
N LEU A 76 5.04 0.01 -1.00
CA LEU A 76 5.30 -0.01 -2.46
C LEU A 76 4.03 0.17 -3.32
N GLY A 77 2.93 -0.49 -2.95
CA GLY A 77 1.63 -0.30 -3.61
C GLY A 77 1.10 1.13 -3.45
N GLY A 78 1.48 1.82 -2.37
CA GLY A 78 1.23 3.25 -2.17
C GLY A 78 2.01 4.12 -3.15
N SER A 79 3.31 3.84 -3.37
CA SER A 79 4.10 4.53 -4.42
C SER A 79 3.48 4.39 -5.80
N ILE A 80 3.02 3.18 -6.14
CA ILE A 80 2.32 2.89 -7.40
C ILE A 80 1.01 3.67 -7.47
N ALA A 81 0.16 3.59 -6.44
CA ALA A 81 -1.11 4.29 -6.39
C ALA A 81 -0.97 5.81 -6.50
N ALA A 82 0.02 6.40 -5.81
CA ALA A 82 0.36 7.81 -5.91
C ALA A 82 0.78 8.20 -7.34
N THR A 83 1.62 7.38 -7.97
CA THR A 83 2.05 7.58 -9.36
C THR A 83 0.88 7.48 -10.34
N ILE A 84 -0.04 6.54 -10.13
CA ILE A 84 -1.28 6.45 -10.91
C ILE A 84 -2.12 7.73 -10.74
N ALA A 85 -2.32 8.18 -9.49
CA ALA A 85 -3.12 9.36 -9.19
C ALA A 85 -2.54 10.65 -9.83
N ALA A 86 -1.22 10.79 -9.83
CA ALA A 86 -0.52 11.91 -10.45
C ALA A 86 -0.57 11.90 -11.98
N ARG A 87 -0.34 10.72 -12.61
CA ARG A 87 -0.22 10.61 -14.08
C ARG A 87 -1.56 10.37 -14.78
N TYR A 88 -2.55 9.83 -14.07
CA TYR A 88 -3.89 9.54 -14.57
C TYR A 88 -4.99 10.18 -13.69
N PRO A 89 -4.98 11.52 -13.49
CA PRO A 89 -5.86 12.19 -12.55
C PRO A 89 -7.34 12.06 -12.93
N ARG A 90 -7.67 12.02 -14.23
CA ARG A 90 -9.06 11.91 -14.71
C ARG A 90 -9.72 10.57 -14.42
N THR A 91 -8.93 9.51 -14.22
CA THR A 91 -9.41 8.16 -13.92
C THR A 91 -9.28 7.80 -12.45
N THR A 92 -8.88 8.75 -11.60
CA THR A 92 -8.68 8.57 -10.16
C THR A 92 -9.77 9.31 -9.39
N ALA A 93 -10.61 8.57 -8.68
CA ALA A 93 -11.68 9.11 -7.83
C ALA A 93 -11.13 9.63 -6.49
N SER A 94 -10.25 8.86 -5.86
CA SER A 94 -9.52 9.25 -4.66
C SER A 94 -8.28 8.38 -4.48
N LEU A 95 -7.38 8.81 -3.60
CA LEU A 95 -6.18 8.09 -3.21
C LEU A 95 -6.16 7.86 -1.70
N THR A 96 -5.81 6.65 -1.28
CA THR A 96 -5.45 6.34 0.10
C THR A 96 -4.08 5.68 0.13
N LEU A 97 -3.17 6.25 0.93
CA LEU A 97 -1.83 5.76 1.16
C LEU A 97 -1.76 5.16 2.56
N VAL A 98 -1.46 3.87 2.67
CA VAL A 98 -1.34 3.18 3.97
C VAL A 98 0.12 2.88 4.23
N GLY A 99 0.65 3.34 5.37
CA GLY A 99 2.08 3.18 5.69
C GLY A 99 2.99 3.76 4.60
N MET A 100 2.57 4.85 3.94
CA MET A 100 3.29 5.41 2.80
C MET A 100 3.09 6.92 2.67
N VAL A 101 4.21 7.63 2.51
CA VAL A 101 4.28 8.98 1.97
C VAL A 101 5.45 9.04 0.96
N PRO A 102 5.38 9.84 -0.13
CA PRO A 102 6.44 9.97 -1.15
C PRO A 102 7.75 10.61 -0.65
N VAL A 103 8.42 9.94 0.28
CA VAL A 103 9.71 10.33 0.85
C VAL A 103 10.69 9.18 0.63
N ALA A 104 11.91 9.50 0.19
CA ALA A 104 12.95 8.48 0.03
C ALA A 104 13.24 7.77 1.37
N PRO A 105 13.59 6.48 1.36
CA PRO A 105 14.08 5.82 2.57
C PRO A 105 15.42 6.44 3.02
N SER A 106 15.81 6.21 4.27
CA SER A 106 17.15 6.58 4.73
C SER A 106 18.20 5.71 4.05
N ALA A 107 19.41 6.25 3.86
CA ALA A 107 20.54 5.50 3.27
C ALA A 107 20.83 4.19 4.03
N ALA A 108 20.68 4.20 5.36
CA ALA A 108 20.87 3.00 6.19
C ALA A 108 19.79 1.93 5.94
N ALA A 109 18.53 2.34 5.74
CA ALA A 109 17.45 1.41 5.40
C ALA A 109 17.65 0.82 3.99
N GLU A 110 18.04 1.66 3.03
CA GLU A 110 18.40 1.24 1.68
C GLU A 110 19.55 0.21 1.68
N GLU A 111 20.67 0.54 2.34
CA GLU A 111 21.84 -0.34 2.43
C GLU A 111 21.46 -1.70 3.04
N LYS A 112 20.67 -1.68 4.12
CA LYS A 112 20.18 -2.90 4.76
C LYS A 112 19.35 -3.76 3.82
N LEU A 113 18.38 -3.16 3.10
CA LEU A 113 17.53 -3.89 2.15
C LEU A 113 18.36 -4.49 1.02
N ARG A 114 19.26 -3.71 0.40
CA ARG A 114 20.15 -4.21 -0.66
C ARG A 114 21.06 -5.33 -0.18
N ARG A 115 21.56 -5.26 1.06
CA ARG A 115 22.38 -6.32 1.65
C ARG A 115 21.61 -7.63 1.83
N LEU A 116 20.37 -7.55 2.32
CA LEU A 116 19.54 -8.72 2.64
C LEU A 116 18.87 -9.33 1.40
N PHE A 117 18.47 -8.51 0.43
CA PHE A 117 17.58 -8.91 -0.68
C PHE A 117 18.12 -8.55 -2.07
N GLY A 118 19.30 -7.93 -2.18
CA GLY A 118 19.92 -7.53 -3.44
C GLY A 118 20.65 -8.65 -4.18
N GLY A 119 20.80 -9.82 -3.56
CA GLY A 119 21.52 -10.97 -4.10
C GLY A 119 20.84 -11.62 -5.33
N PRO A 120 21.54 -12.53 -6.02
CA PRO A 120 20.94 -13.36 -7.07
C PRO A 120 20.17 -14.57 -6.51
N GLU A 121 20.41 -14.93 -5.26
CA GLU A 121 19.77 -16.06 -4.57
C GLU A 121 18.51 -15.60 -3.80
N PRO A 122 17.58 -16.52 -3.48
CA PRO A 122 16.45 -16.22 -2.59
C PRO A 122 16.91 -15.68 -1.24
N ALA A 123 16.04 -14.90 -0.60
CA ALA A 123 16.29 -14.40 0.74
C ALA A 123 16.38 -15.56 1.76
N GLU A 124 17.25 -15.38 2.76
CA GLU A 124 17.28 -16.25 3.94
C GLU A 124 15.99 -16.08 4.75
N ASP A 125 15.49 -17.15 5.35
CA ASP A 125 14.24 -17.12 6.14
C ASP A 125 14.37 -16.14 7.32
N GLU A 126 15.56 -16.05 7.93
CA GLU A 126 15.86 -15.11 9.01
C GLU A 126 15.71 -13.64 8.57
N ALA A 127 16.06 -13.32 7.33
CA ALA A 127 15.90 -11.97 6.78
C ALA A 127 14.43 -11.63 6.56
N ALA A 128 13.63 -12.60 6.07
CA ALA A 128 12.19 -12.44 5.92
C ALA A 128 11.49 -12.27 7.29
N ASP A 129 11.91 -13.05 8.29
CA ASP A 129 11.42 -12.94 9.67
C ASP A 129 11.76 -11.58 10.30
N GLU A 130 12.98 -11.07 10.06
CA GLU A 130 13.38 -9.74 10.51
C GLU A 130 12.49 -8.64 9.90
N MET A 131 12.13 -8.76 8.62
CA MET A 131 11.21 -7.81 7.98
C MET A 131 9.82 -7.88 8.57
N LEU A 132 9.30 -9.09 8.77
CA LEU A 132 7.98 -9.30 9.34
C LEU A 132 7.87 -8.67 10.74
N ALA A 133 8.82 -8.97 11.63
CA ALA A 133 8.88 -8.38 12.96
C ALA A 133 9.00 -6.84 12.92
N ALA A 134 9.74 -6.30 11.94
CA ALA A 134 9.87 -4.85 11.77
C ALA A 134 8.58 -4.17 11.31
N TRP A 135 7.74 -4.87 10.53
CA TRP A 135 6.47 -4.34 10.01
C TRP A 135 5.34 -4.41 11.04
N PHE A 136 5.29 -5.43 11.90
CA PHE A 136 4.21 -5.69 12.87
C PHE A 136 4.50 -5.13 14.28
N ARG A 137 4.93 -3.87 14.38
CA ARG A 137 5.30 -3.25 15.67
C ARG A 137 4.13 -2.84 16.57
N GLY A 138 2.90 -2.74 16.04
CA GLY A 138 1.69 -2.47 16.84
C GLY A 138 1.24 -3.67 17.66
N GLY A 139 1.55 -4.87 17.19
CA GLY A 139 1.13 -6.15 17.75
C GLY A 139 0.59 -7.04 16.62
N GLU A 140 -0.03 -8.15 16.94
CA GLU A 140 -0.81 -8.93 15.96
C GLU A 140 -0.01 -9.47 14.75
N GLU A 141 1.28 -9.81 14.96
CA GLU A 141 2.05 -10.53 13.93
C GLU A 141 1.30 -11.81 13.53
N PRO A 142 1.10 -12.06 12.23
CA PRO A 142 0.37 -13.24 11.75
C PRO A 142 0.99 -14.54 12.27
N GLN A 143 0.13 -15.51 12.57
CA GLN A 143 0.54 -16.84 13.08
C GLN A 143 0.08 -17.95 12.13
N GLY A 144 0.70 -19.13 12.23
CA GLY A 144 0.30 -20.32 11.49
C GLY A 144 0.24 -20.11 9.97
N GLU A 145 -0.88 -20.49 9.34
CA GLU A 145 -1.06 -20.37 7.89
C GLU A 145 -0.99 -18.93 7.39
N ASP A 146 -1.46 -17.95 8.18
CA ASP A 146 -1.38 -16.56 7.78
C ASP A 146 0.07 -16.07 7.79
N ARG A 147 0.89 -16.55 8.74
CA ARG A 147 2.32 -16.25 8.75
C ARG A 147 3.02 -16.77 7.50
N GLU A 148 2.73 -18.00 7.11
CA GLU A 148 3.30 -18.58 5.89
C GLU A 148 2.88 -17.81 4.63
N LYS A 149 1.66 -17.26 4.58
CA LYS A 149 1.24 -16.37 3.48
C LYS A 149 2.07 -15.10 3.39
N PHE A 150 2.55 -14.57 4.52
CA PHE A 150 3.44 -13.41 4.55
C PHE A 150 4.89 -13.76 4.19
N LEU A 151 5.34 -14.98 4.49
CA LEU A 151 6.69 -15.42 4.14
C LEU A 151 6.84 -15.91 2.70
N ALA A 152 5.82 -16.58 2.16
CA ALA A 152 5.88 -17.20 0.84
C ALA A 152 6.34 -16.25 -0.30
N PRO A 153 5.95 -14.95 -0.33
CA PRO A 153 6.43 -14.02 -1.35
C PRO A 153 7.94 -13.80 -1.38
N PHE A 154 8.65 -13.98 -0.26
CA PHE A 154 10.12 -13.88 -0.22
C PHE A 154 10.82 -15.02 -0.96
N ARG A 155 10.11 -16.13 -1.22
CA ARG A 155 10.59 -17.33 -1.91
C ARG A 155 10.27 -17.35 -3.40
N LEU A 156 9.64 -16.29 -3.92
CA LEU A 156 9.41 -16.09 -5.35
C LEU A 156 10.75 -15.94 -6.11
N PRO A 157 10.75 -16.00 -7.46
CA PRO A 157 11.98 -15.82 -8.23
C PRO A 157 12.78 -14.60 -7.76
N PRO A 158 14.07 -14.73 -7.42
CA PRO A 158 14.85 -13.64 -6.80
C PRO A 158 14.85 -12.35 -7.60
N ALA A 159 14.78 -12.44 -8.93
CA ALA A 159 14.66 -11.28 -9.80
C ALA A 159 13.41 -10.43 -9.51
N VAL A 160 12.25 -11.07 -9.26
CA VAL A 160 11.01 -10.35 -8.93
C VAL A 160 11.15 -9.64 -7.60
N VAL A 161 11.59 -10.35 -6.56
CA VAL A 161 11.71 -9.81 -5.19
C VAL A 161 12.74 -8.68 -5.14
N ARG A 162 13.88 -8.85 -5.82
CA ARG A 162 14.94 -7.82 -5.89
C ARG A 162 14.49 -6.61 -6.68
N GLN A 163 13.94 -6.77 -7.88
CA GLN A 163 13.58 -5.62 -8.71
C GLN A 163 12.43 -4.82 -8.10
N SER A 164 11.44 -5.49 -7.48
CA SER A 164 10.39 -4.80 -6.74
C SER A 164 10.90 -4.13 -5.46
N MET A 165 11.93 -4.67 -4.81
CA MET A 165 12.63 -4.01 -3.69
C MET A 165 13.30 -2.73 -4.16
N GLU A 166 14.05 -2.78 -5.26
CA GLU A 166 14.70 -1.62 -5.87
C GLU A 166 13.69 -0.52 -6.24
N ALA A 167 12.54 -0.92 -6.77
CA ALA A 167 11.45 0.02 -7.03
C ALA A 167 10.83 0.58 -5.75
N GLY A 168 10.75 -0.20 -4.66
CA GLY A 168 10.33 0.29 -3.35
C GLY A 168 11.30 1.29 -2.73
N ILE A 169 12.60 1.07 -2.92
CA ILE A 169 13.66 2.01 -2.51
C ILE A 169 13.57 3.31 -3.32
N THR A 170 13.44 3.19 -4.64
CA THR A 170 13.29 4.33 -5.55
C THR A 170 12.02 5.12 -5.24
N GLY A 171 10.92 4.42 -4.97
CA GLY A 171 9.64 5.00 -4.60
C GLY A 171 8.96 5.74 -5.74
N ALA A 172 8.00 6.60 -5.40
CA ALA A 172 7.40 7.52 -6.36
C ALA A 172 8.38 8.66 -6.68
N ALA A 173 8.37 9.15 -7.92
CA ALA A 173 9.22 10.28 -8.31
C ALA A 173 8.94 11.54 -7.46
N PRO A 174 9.94 12.41 -7.23
CA PRO A 174 9.80 13.56 -6.33
C PRO A 174 8.70 14.56 -6.70
N ASP A 175 8.34 14.66 -7.98
CA ASP A 175 7.28 15.55 -8.48
C ASP A 175 5.87 14.95 -8.31
N VAL A 176 5.74 13.67 -7.97
CA VAL A 176 4.45 12.98 -7.87
C VAL A 176 3.48 13.66 -6.90
N PRO A 177 3.87 14.05 -5.67
CA PRO A 177 2.95 14.70 -4.73
C PRO A 177 2.29 15.96 -5.30
N ASP A 178 3.07 16.81 -5.97
CA ASP A 178 2.61 18.10 -6.53
C ASP A 178 1.61 17.92 -7.68
N LEU A 179 1.61 16.76 -8.31
CA LEU A 179 0.77 16.44 -9.46
C LEU A 179 -0.55 15.76 -9.07
N ILE A 180 -0.70 15.32 -7.81
CA ILE A 180 -1.92 14.64 -7.35
C ILE A 180 -3.02 15.67 -7.10
N THR A 181 -4.06 15.64 -7.94
CA THR A 181 -5.25 16.48 -7.78
C THR A 181 -6.42 15.77 -7.08
N ALA A 182 -6.33 14.47 -6.87
CA ALA A 182 -7.39 13.68 -6.26
C ALA A 182 -7.45 13.87 -4.74
N PRO A 183 -8.62 13.76 -4.10
CA PRO A 183 -8.72 13.70 -2.65
C PRO A 183 -7.83 12.60 -2.09
N THR A 184 -6.93 12.95 -1.17
CA THR A 184 -5.89 12.05 -0.67
C THR A 184 -5.98 11.88 0.84
N LEU A 185 -5.94 10.64 1.29
CA LEU A 185 -5.86 10.23 2.69
C LEU A 185 -4.56 9.47 2.92
N VAL A 186 -3.82 9.82 3.97
CA VAL A 186 -2.72 9.03 4.52
C VAL A 186 -3.22 8.30 5.76
N VAL A 187 -2.89 7.02 5.89
CA VAL A 187 -3.19 6.19 7.07
C VAL A 187 -1.88 5.60 7.58
N THR A 188 -1.51 5.92 8.83
CA THR A 188 -0.24 5.48 9.42
C THR A 188 -0.45 4.96 10.83
N GLY A 189 0.33 3.96 11.24
CA GLY A 189 0.29 3.43 12.61
C GLY A 189 1.18 4.22 13.56
N THR A 190 0.79 4.37 14.84
CA THR A 190 1.62 5.06 15.84
C THR A 190 2.95 4.38 16.14
N ARG A 191 3.11 3.11 15.74
CA ARG A 191 4.33 2.32 15.91
C ARG A 191 4.99 1.96 14.59
N ASP A 192 4.57 2.58 13.48
CA ASP A 192 5.21 2.36 12.17
C ASP A 192 6.69 2.79 12.24
N GLY A 193 7.60 1.83 12.07
CA GLY A 193 9.04 2.06 12.07
C GLY A 193 9.61 2.34 10.68
N THR A 194 8.82 2.14 9.62
CA THR A 194 9.20 2.35 8.22
C THR A 194 8.83 3.76 7.79
N ARG A 195 7.59 4.17 8.06
CA ARG A 195 7.05 5.52 7.83
C ARG A 195 6.59 6.09 9.16
N THR A 196 7.55 6.55 9.94
CA THR A 196 7.26 7.01 11.31
C THR A 196 6.27 8.18 11.30
N PRO A 197 5.45 8.33 12.36
CA PRO A 197 4.51 9.45 12.46
C PRO A 197 5.17 10.81 12.28
N GLU A 198 6.44 10.96 12.66
CA GLU A 198 7.21 12.18 12.48
C GLU A 198 7.46 12.48 11.00
N ILE A 199 7.95 11.49 10.23
CA ILE A 199 8.18 11.62 8.78
C ILE A 199 6.87 11.96 8.07
N VAL A 200 5.78 11.29 8.45
CA VAL A 200 4.46 11.53 7.85
C VAL A 200 3.96 12.93 8.17
N ARG A 201 4.11 13.39 9.42
CA ARG A 201 3.72 14.74 9.82
C ARG A 201 4.53 15.81 9.09
N GLU A 202 5.85 15.68 9.04
CA GLU A 202 6.73 16.61 8.32
C GLU A 202 6.37 16.69 6.83
N PHE A 203 6.09 15.55 6.19
CA PHE A 203 5.63 15.53 4.80
C PHE A 203 4.29 16.26 4.62
N LEU A 204 3.34 16.07 5.54
CA LEU A 204 2.00 16.65 5.45
C LEU A 204 1.96 18.15 5.75
N ASP A 205 2.95 18.70 6.47
CA ASP A 205 3.09 20.14 6.67
C ASP A 205 3.20 20.89 5.32
N ASP A 206 3.81 20.25 4.31
CA ASP A 206 3.90 20.76 2.94
C ASP A 206 2.69 20.38 2.06
N HIS A 207 1.79 19.51 2.52
CA HIS A 207 0.63 19.00 1.78
C HIS A 207 -0.70 19.17 2.55
N PRO A 208 -1.08 20.40 2.94
CA PRO A 208 -2.24 20.64 3.82
C PRO A 208 -3.59 20.23 3.24
N GLY A 209 -3.67 19.93 1.93
CA GLY A 209 -4.87 19.40 1.29
C GLY A 209 -5.10 17.90 1.52
N TRP A 210 -4.11 17.18 2.07
CA TRP A 210 -4.19 15.75 2.32
C TRP A 210 -4.68 15.50 3.76
N SER A 211 -5.58 14.53 3.92
CA SER A 211 -6.06 14.11 5.23
C SER A 211 -5.13 13.05 5.83
N HIS A 212 -5.11 12.92 7.16
CA HIS A 212 -4.31 11.92 7.86
C HIS A 212 -5.12 11.23 8.96
N GLU A 213 -5.09 9.91 8.95
CA GLU A 213 -5.59 9.04 10.02
C GLU A 213 -4.39 8.37 10.71
N LEU A 214 -4.14 8.71 11.97
CA LEU A 214 -3.10 8.11 12.79
C LEU A 214 -3.71 7.02 13.68
N VAL A 215 -3.38 5.75 13.40
CA VAL A 215 -3.99 4.58 14.03
C VAL A 215 -3.16 4.11 15.22
N THR A 216 -3.76 4.18 16.41
CA THR A 216 -3.12 3.74 17.67
C THR A 216 -2.85 2.25 17.68
N ASP A 217 -1.67 1.88 18.20
CA ASP A 217 -1.21 0.49 18.39
C ASP A 217 -1.18 -0.31 17.09
N ALA A 218 -0.82 0.35 15.98
CA ALA A 218 -0.52 -0.29 14.70
C ALA A 218 0.92 0.02 14.28
N GLY A 219 1.59 -0.96 13.69
CA GLY A 219 2.86 -0.81 13.00
C GLY A 219 2.69 -0.35 11.56
N HIS A 220 3.53 -0.87 10.68
CA HIS A 220 3.47 -0.62 9.24
C HIS A 220 2.25 -1.29 8.60
N MET A 221 1.80 -2.42 9.17
CA MET A 221 0.74 -3.25 8.63
C MET A 221 -0.63 -2.86 9.18
N VAL A 222 -0.95 -1.56 9.16
CA VAL A 222 -2.19 -1.01 9.76
C VAL A 222 -3.46 -1.74 9.29
N HIS A 223 -3.49 -2.08 8.00
CA HIS A 223 -4.61 -2.79 7.37
C HIS A 223 -4.79 -4.23 7.86
N TRP A 224 -3.79 -4.82 8.50
CA TRP A 224 -3.84 -6.14 9.14
C TRP A 224 -4.00 -6.04 10.65
N GLU A 225 -3.20 -5.19 11.29
CA GLU A 225 -3.18 -5.03 12.75
C GLU A 225 -4.48 -4.38 13.26
N ARG A 226 -5.01 -3.40 12.52
CA ARG A 226 -6.23 -2.64 12.85
C ARG A 226 -7.16 -2.55 11.64
N PRO A 227 -7.69 -3.69 11.16
CA PRO A 227 -8.40 -3.78 9.88
C PRO A 227 -9.77 -3.08 9.92
N ASP A 228 -10.38 -2.99 11.10
CA ASP A 228 -11.56 -2.19 11.39
C ASP A 228 -11.31 -0.70 11.16
N VAL A 229 -10.32 -0.14 11.84
CA VAL A 229 -9.98 1.29 11.75
C VAL A 229 -9.54 1.65 10.34
N CYS A 230 -8.69 0.83 9.73
CA CYS A 230 -8.22 1.05 8.36
C CYS A 230 -9.39 1.01 7.35
N ALA A 231 -10.31 0.05 7.47
CA ALA A 231 -11.45 -0.05 6.56
C ALA A 231 -12.41 1.13 6.71
N ASP A 232 -12.68 1.56 7.95
CA ASP A 232 -13.55 2.70 8.22
C ASP A 232 -12.98 4.00 7.68
N ALA A 233 -11.67 4.24 7.86
CA ALA A 233 -10.99 5.39 7.29
C ALA A 233 -11.08 5.41 5.76
N VAL A 234 -10.84 4.27 5.10
CA VAL A 234 -11.00 4.12 3.65
C VAL A 234 -12.45 4.38 3.23
N LEU A 235 -13.45 3.80 3.90
CA LEU A 235 -14.86 4.00 3.57
C LEU A 235 -15.26 5.47 3.68
N GLN A 236 -14.91 6.12 4.78
CA GLN A 236 -15.22 7.52 5.01
C GLN A 236 -14.59 8.40 3.93
N HIS A 237 -13.32 8.16 3.58
CA HIS A 237 -12.63 8.92 2.54
C HIS A 237 -13.29 8.75 1.17
N VAL A 238 -13.60 7.50 0.81
CA VAL A 238 -14.29 7.15 -0.43
C VAL A 238 -15.68 7.80 -0.49
N GLU A 239 -16.45 7.77 0.59
CA GLU A 239 -17.78 8.40 0.66
C GLU A 239 -17.69 9.93 0.53
N ARG A 240 -16.70 10.57 1.17
CA ARG A 240 -16.44 12.01 1.04
C ARG A 240 -16.06 12.39 -0.39
N ALA A 241 -15.17 11.62 -1.03
CA ALA A 241 -14.77 11.84 -2.42
C ALA A 241 -15.94 11.69 -3.41
N GLU A 242 -16.91 10.83 -3.11
CA GLU A 242 -18.17 10.70 -3.86
C GLU A 242 -19.21 11.80 -3.54
N GLY A 243 -18.90 12.76 -2.66
CA GLY A 243 -19.80 13.83 -2.24
C GLY A 243 -20.94 13.36 -1.33
N ARG A 244 -20.78 12.22 -0.64
CA ARG A 244 -21.79 11.66 0.28
C ARG A 244 -21.51 12.08 1.72
N ARG A 245 -22.59 12.27 2.49
CA ARG A 245 -22.49 12.46 3.95
C ARG A 245 -22.01 11.14 4.59
N PRO A 246 -21.04 11.16 5.52
CA PRO A 246 -20.59 9.96 6.22
C PRO A 246 -21.77 9.24 6.87
N ARG A 247 -21.83 7.91 6.78
CA ARG A 247 -22.82 7.15 7.56
C ARG A 247 -22.51 7.32 9.04
N GLN A 248 -23.48 7.78 9.83
CA GLN A 248 -23.39 7.67 11.28
C GLN A 248 -23.38 6.18 11.61
N LEU A 249 -22.25 5.67 12.08
CA LEU A 249 -22.20 4.34 12.68
C LEU A 249 -23.00 4.46 13.98
N GLU A 250 -24.18 3.83 14.02
CA GLU A 250 -24.94 3.67 15.26
C GLU A 250 -24.05 2.86 16.21
N ALA A 251 -23.66 3.49 17.33
CA ALA A 251 -23.01 2.77 18.42
C ALA A 251 -23.97 1.68 18.88
N ALA A 252 -23.52 0.42 18.83
CA ALA A 252 -24.27 -0.67 19.43
C ALA A 252 -24.43 -0.39 20.93
N GLU A 253 -25.68 -0.25 21.38
CA GLU A 253 -26.08 -0.26 22.79
C GLU A 253 -25.82 -1.63 23.43
#